data_AF-A0A7G9S3G2-F1
#
_entry.id   AF-A0A7G9S3G2-F1
#
_cell.length_a   1.000
_cell.length_b   1.000
_cell.length_c   1.000
_cell.angle_alpha   90.00
_cell.angle_beta   90.00
_cell.angle_gamma   90.00
#
_symmetry.space_group_name_H-M   'P 1'
#
loop_
_entity.id
_entity.type
_entity.pdbx_description
1 polymer ?
#
loop_
_entity_poly.entity_id
_entity_poly.type
_entity_poly.pdbx_seq_one_letter_code
_entity_poly.pdbx_strand_id
1 'polypeptide(L)' 'MFLNTGSIAKTSSELFAHRNTVLNRLRRFGELTGIDLRVPAESARVVVAWLG' A
#
# COMPACT_ATOMS: atom_id res chain seq x y z
N MET A 1 -0.08 4.35 5.51
CA MET A 1 1.09 3.59 5.99
C MET A 1 2.07 3.22 4.88
N PHE A 2 1.77 2.26 4.00
CA PHE A 2 2.59 2.07 2.79
C PHE A 2 2.56 3.32 1.90
N LEU A 3 1.39 3.93 1.72
CA LEU A 3 1.22 5.22 1.03
C LEU A 3 2.04 6.38 1.64
N ASN A 4 2.44 6.27 2.91
CA ASN A 4 3.22 7.30 3.59
C ASN A 4 4.73 7.08 3.42
N THR A 5 5.17 5.83 3.31
CA THR A 5 6.61 5.49 3.29
C THR A 5 7.11 5.04 1.92
N GLY A 6 6.21 4.59 1.03
CA GLY A 6 6.54 3.90 -0.22
C GLY A 6 7.33 2.60 -0.02
N SER A 7 7.52 2.13 1.22
CA SER A 7 8.49 1.09 1.56
C SER A 7 7.86 -0.03 2.36
N ILE A 8 7.95 -1.25 1.83
CA ILE A 8 7.50 -2.46 2.51
C ILE A 8 8.28 -2.68 3.80
N ALA A 9 9.59 -2.39 3.83
CA ALA A 9 10.44 -2.60 5.01
C ALA A 9 10.04 -1.66 6.16
N LYS A 10 9.89 -0.37 5.86
CA LYS A 10 9.46 0.62 6.86
C LYS A 10 8.05 0.32 7.35
N THR A 11 7.14 0.00 6.43
CA THR A 11 5.77 -0.41 6.76
C THR A 11 5.74 -1.66 7.65
N SER A 12 6.58 -2.68 7.38
CA SER A 12 6.65 -3.88 8.24
C SER A 12 7.14 -3.55 9.64
N SER A 13 8.15 -2.68 9.75
CA SER A 13 8.71 -2.25 11.04
C SER A 13 7.69 -1.47 11.85
N GLU A 14 7.01 -0.50 11.24
CA GLU A 14 6.03 0.35 11.90
C GLU A 14 4.75 -0.43 12.30
N LEU A 15 4.38 -1.50 11.58
CA LEU A 15 3.23 -2.36 11.94
C LEU A 15 3.57 -3.46 12.94
N PHE A 16 4.84 -3.66 13.26
CA PHE A 16 5.30 -4.89 13.90
C PHE A 16 4.82 -6.16 13.15
N ALA A 17 4.74 -6.07 11.81
CA ALA A 17 4.27 -7.14 10.94
C ALA A 17 5.41 -7.64 10.05
N HIS A 18 5.35 -8.89 9.61
CA HIS A 18 6.32 -9.40 8.66
C HIS A 18 6.13 -8.75 7.27
N ARG A 19 7.21 -8.62 6.49
CA ARG A 19 7.17 -8.10 5.10
C ARG A 19 6.13 -8.81 4.24
N ASN A 20 6.01 -10.14 4.39
CA ASN A 20 5.03 -10.92 3.63
C ASN A 20 3.59 -10.53 3.96
N THR A 21 3.31 -10.19 5.21
CA THR A 21 1.98 -9.71 5.61
C THR A 21 1.66 -8.39 4.94
N VAL A 22 2.62 -7.48 4.83
CA VAL A 22 2.46 -6.21 4.10
C VAL A 22 2.21 -6.46 2.62
N LEU A 23 3.03 -7.30 1.97
CA LEU A 23 2.85 -7.71 0.58
C LEU A 23 1.47 -8.34 0.33
N ASN A 24 1.03 -9.22 1.22
CA ASN A 24 -0.27 -9.88 1.10
C ASN A 24 -1.43 -8.88 1.22
N ARG A 25 -1.31 -7.88 2.11
CA ARG A 25 -2.29 -6.80 2.23
C ARG A 25 -2.34 -5.92 0.97
N LEU A 26 -1.19 -5.56 0.40
CA LEU A 26 -1.13 -4.79 -0.85
C LEU A 26 -1.72 -5.56 -2.03
N ARG A 27 -1.40 -6.85 -2.17
CA ARG A 27 -1.99 -7.72 -3.19
C ARG A 27 -3.51 -7.78 -3.03
N ARG A 28 -3.99 -8.06 -1.82
CA ARG A 28 -5.43 -8.16 -1.53
C ARG A 28 -6.16 -6.84 -1.77
N PHE A 29 -5.52 -5.71 -1.51
CA PHE A 29 -6.07 -4.40 -1.86
C PHE A 29 -6.26 -4.26 -3.38
N GLY A 30 -5.25 -4.62 -4.17
CA GLY A 30 -5.35 -4.61 -5.63
C GLY A 30 -6.42 -5.56 -6.17
N GLU A 31 -6.57 -6.74 -5.57
CA GLU A 31 -7.64 -7.70 -5.95
C GLU A 31 -9.04 -7.16 -5.70
N LEU A 32 -9.23 -6.38 -4.63
CA LEU A 32 -10.55 -5.84 -4.27
C LEU A 32 -10.89 -4.54 -4.99
N THR A 33 -9.88 -3.77 -5.39
CA THR A 33 -10.05 -2.40 -5.92
C THR A 33 -9.68 -2.28 -7.40
N GLY A 34 -8.94 -3.23 -7.95
CA GLY A 34 -8.30 -3.13 -9.26
C GLY A 34 -7.08 -2.21 -9.29
N ILE A 35 -6.60 -1.71 -8.14
CA ILE A 35 -5.54 -0.70 -8.06
C ILE A 35 -4.27 -1.30 -7.43
N ASP A 36 -3.15 -1.25 -8.14
CA ASP A 36 -1.84 -1.62 -7.60
C ASP A 36 -1.14 -0.42 -6.97
N LEU A 37 -1.14 -0.38 -5.64
CA LEU A 37 -0.46 0.67 -4.86
C LEU A 37 1.06 0.73 -5.08
N ARG A 38 1.68 -0.29 -5.68
CA ARG A 38 3.11 -0.30 -6.01
C ARG A 38 3.40 0.47 -7.30
N VAL A 39 2.39 0.76 -8.11
CA VAL A 39 2.49 1.64 -9.28
C VAL A 39 2.29 3.09 -8.81
N PRO A 40 3.31 3.97 -8.92
CA PRO A 40 3.23 5.32 -8.34
C PRO A 40 2.04 6.14 -8.83
N ALA A 41 1.72 6.05 -10.13
CA ALA A 41 0.60 6.79 -10.72
C ALA A 41 -0.77 6.33 -10.18
N GLU A 42 -0.93 5.04 -9.91
CA GLU A 42 -2.15 4.47 -9.35
C GLU A 42 -2.29 4.79 -7.85
N SER A 43 -1.18 4.69 -7.12
CA SER A 43 -1.08 5.10 -5.72
C SER A 43 -1.49 6.57 -5.52
N ALA A 44 -1.03 7.47 -6.40
CA ALA A 44 -1.40 8.88 -6.35
C ALA A 44 -2.92 9.10 -6.50
N ARG A 45 -3.59 8.32 -7.36
CA ARG A 45 -5.06 8.40 -7.52
C ARG A 45 -5.78 8.01 -6.24
N VAL A 46 -5.30 6.99 -5.54
CA VAL A 46 -5.88 6.57 -4.25
C VAL A 46 -5.73 7.67 -3.21
N VAL A 47 -4.57 8.33 -3.15
CA VAL A 47 -4.35 9.45 -2.23
C VAL A 47 -5.32 10.60 -2.52
N VAL A 48 -5.50 10.97 -3.79
CA VAL A 48 -6.44 12.04 -4.17
C VAL A 48 -7.88 11.65 -3.88
N ALA A 49 -8.29 10.42 -4.21
CA ALA A 49 -9.66 9.94 -3.97
C ALA A 49 -10.01 9.84 -2.47
N TRP A 50 -9.00 9.65 -1.60
CA TRP A 50 -9.18 9.54 -0.15
C TRP A 50 -9.17 10.88 0.59
N LEU A 51 -8.62 11.93 -0.05
CA LEU A 51 -8.56 13.30 0.47
C LEU A 51 -9.70 14.19 -0.05
N GLY A 52 -10.52 13.67 -0.98
CA GLY A 52 -11.69 14.33 -1.55
C GLY A 52 -12.95 14.14 -0.74
#